data_AF-A0A514CM78-F1
#
_entry.id   AF-A0A514CM78-F1
#
_cell.length_a   1.000
_cell.length_b   1.000
_cell.length_c   1.000
_cell.angle_alpha   90.00
_cell.angle_beta   90.00
_cell.angle_gamma   90.00
#
_symmetry.space_group_name_H-M   'P 1'
#
loop_
_entity.id
_entity.type
_entity.pdbx_description
1 polymer ?
#
loop_
_entity_poly.entity_id
_entity_poly.type
_entity_poly.pdbx_seq_one_letter_code
_entity_poly.pdbx_strand_id
1 'polypeptide(L)'
;MKSLSSEDYYVLYEEWKSSGQTKAKFAESRDLSRSTFYYWARKIGRMEVSPGHAGFDLLEISPRTGQNPAARICYPSGVVLEFYGLPDPAILRQLTE
;
A
#
# COMPACT_ATOMS: atom_id res chain seq x y z
N MET A 1 -10.04 2.62 -35.29
CA MET A 1 -9.74 2.23 -33.90
C MET A 1 -10.72 1.13 -33.50
N LYS A 2 -10.22 0.01 -32.98
CA LYS A 2 -11.10 -1.05 -32.43
C LYS A 2 -11.83 -0.47 -31.22
N SER A 3 -13.15 -0.64 -31.16
CA SER A 3 -13.94 -0.28 -29.98
C SER A 3 -13.70 -1.35 -28.92
N LEU A 4 -12.90 -1.03 -27.91
CA LEU A 4 -12.63 -1.89 -26.76
C LEU A 4 -13.69 -1.64 -25.68
N SER A 5 -14.22 -2.69 -25.07
CA SER A 5 -15.18 -2.60 -23.97
C SER A 5 -14.51 -2.23 -22.65
N SER A 6 -15.30 -1.97 -21.61
CA SER A 6 -14.79 -1.78 -20.25
C SER A 6 -13.99 -2.98 -19.75
N GLU A 7 -14.42 -4.19 -20.06
CA GLU A 7 -13.76 -5.43 -19.66
C GLU A 7 -12.39 -5.57 -20.33
N ASP A 8 -12.28 -5.22 -21.61
CA ASP A 8 -11.01 -5.25 -22.35
C ASP A 8 -9.96 -4.32 -21.71
N TYR A 9 -10.38 -3.14 -21.24
CA TYR A 9 -9.47 -2.22 -20.56
C TYR A 9 -9.01 -2.72 -19.19
N TYR A 10 -9.80 -3.57 -18.52
CA TYR A 10 -9.38 -4.21 -17.28
C TYR A 10 -8.27 -5.24 -17.54
N VAL A 11 -8.43 -6.07 -18.57
CA VAL A 11 -7.39 -7.03 -19.00
C VAL A 11 -6.12 -6.30 -19.40
N LEU A 12 -6.22 -5.25 -20.21
CA LEU A 12 -5.07 -4.44 -20.63
C LEU A 12 -4.37 -3.75 -19.43
N TYR A 13 -5.11 -3.40 -18.38
CA TYR A 13 -4.54 -2.80 -17.18
C TYR A 13 -3.73 -3.81 -16.36
N GLU A 14 -4.21 -5.04 -16.20
CA GLU A 14 -3.48 -6.13 -15.51
C GLU A 14 -2.23 -6.56 -16.29
N GLU A 15 -2.34 -6.66 -17.62
CA GLU A 15 -1.20 -6.92 -18.49
C GLU A 15 -0.15 -5.80 -18.42
N TRP A 16 -0.59 -4.54 -18.32
CA TRP A 16 0.32 -3.42 -18.10
C TRP A 16 1.03 -3.51 -16.75
N LYS A 17 0.31 -3.78 -15.66
CA LYS A 17 0.88 -3.94 -14.32
C LYS A 17 1.95 -5.02 -14.28
N SER A 18 1.65 -6.20 -14.84
CA SER A 18 2.58 -7.33 -14.89
C SER A 18 3.78 -7.08 -15.81
N SER A 19 3.64 -6.24 -16.84
CA SER A 19 4.73 -5.93 -17.78
C SER A 19 5.87 -5.10 -17.18
N GLY A 20 5.63 -4.36 -16.08
CA GLY A 20 6.58 -3.42 -15.50
C GLY A 20 6.92 -2.21 -16.40
N GLN A 21 6.23 -2.05 -17.53
CA GLN A 21 6.47 -0.95 -18.46
C GLN A 21 5.81 0.35 -17.99
N THR A 22 6.27 1.49 -18.51
CA THR A 22 5.54 2.75 -18.34
C THR A 22 4.23 2.72 -19.13
N LYS A 23 3.21 3.47 -18.68
CA LYS A 23 1.90 3.53 -19.38
C LYS A 23 2.04 3.95 -20.84
N ALA A 24 2.96 4.88 -21.13
CA ALA A 24 3.21 5.35 -22.50
C ALA A 24 3.75 4.23 -23.39
N LYS A 25 4.79 3.52 -22.92
CA LYS A 25 5.42 2.42 -23.66
C LYS A 25 4.44 1.27 -23.89
N PHE A 26 3.63 0.94 -22.88
CA PHE A 26 2.60 -0.09 -23.02
C PHE A 26 1.52 0.29 -24.04
N ALA A 27 0.99 1.52 -23.96
CA ALA A 27 -0.01 2.01 -24.90
C ALA A 27 0.51 2.01 -26.34
N GLU A 28 1.76 2.45 -26.56
CA GLU A 28 2.40 2.39 -27.87
C GLU A 28 2.56 0.94 -28.37
N SER A 29 3.04 0.03 -27.51
CA SER A 29 3.26 -1.37 -27.89
C SER A 29 1.98 -2.12 -28.29
N ARG A 30 0.82 -1.63 -27.84
CA ARG A 30 -0.50 -2.24 -28.09
C ARG A 30 -1.38 -1.42 -29.04
N ASP A 31 -0.81 -0.39 -29.69
CA ASP A 31 -1.53 0.52 -30.57
C ASP A 31 -2.79 1.14 -29.93
N LEU A 32 -2.67 1.47 -28.64
CA LEU A 32 -3.73 2.09 -27.85
C LEU A 32 -3.60 3.60 -27.86
N SER A 33 -4.76 4.28 -27.91
CA SER A 33 -4.81 5.71 -27.62
C SER A 33 -4.30 5.98 -26.19
N ARG A 34 -3.22 6.76 -26.07
CA ARG A 34 -2.63 7.12 -24.78
C ARG A 34 -3.65 7.74 -23.84
N SER A 35 -4.47 8.68 -24.33
CA SER A 35 -5.48 9.36 -23.51
C SER A 35 -6.51 8.38 -22.96
N THR A 36 -7.00 7.47 -23.80
CA THR A 36 -8.00 6.48 -23.42
C THR A 36 -7.43 5.46 -22.43
N PHE A 37 -6.23 4.94 -22.68
CA PHE A 37 -5.58 4.01 -21.76
C PHE A 37 -5.25 4.66 -20.42
N TYR A 38 -4.80 5.92 -20.41
CA TYR A 38 -4.51 6.65 -19.17
C TYR A 38 -5.78 6.89 -18.35
N TYR A 39 -6.88 7.24 -19.01
CA TYR A 39 -8.18 7.38 -18.35
C TYR A 39 -8.59 6.07 -17.67
N TRP A 40 -8.55 4.94 -18.40
CA TRP A 40 -8.93 3.65 -17.84
C TRP A 40 -7.98 3.18 -16.74
N ALA A 41 -6.67 3.31 -16.92
CA ALA A 41 -5.70 2.94 -15.89
C ALA A 41 -5.87 3.76 -14.61
N ARG A 42 -6.22 5.06 -14.71
CA ARG A 42 -6.54 5.89 -13.55
C ARG A 42 -7.86 5.47 -12.91
N LYS A 43 -8.89 5.20 -13.71
CA LYS A 43 -10.21 4.80 -13.25
C LYS A 43 -10.16 3.47 -12.50
N ILE A 44 -9.49 2.46 -13.07
CA ILE A 44 -9.35 1.12 -12.49
C ILE A 44 -8.47 1.18 -11.24
N GLY A 45 -7.33 1.86 -11.27
CA GLY A 45 -6.46 2.00 -10.09
C GLY A 45 -7.15 2.68 -8.91
N ARG A 46 -8.08 3.62 -9.15
CA ARG A 46 -8.92 4.23 -8.10
C ARG A 46 -10.04 3.33 -7.57
N MET A 47 -10.36 2.24 -8.27
CA MET A 47 -11.33 1.24 -7.79
C MET A 47 -10.63 0.15 -6.97
N GLU A 48 -9.38 -0.21 -7.32
CA GLU A 48 -8.56 -1.14 -6.54
C GLU A 48 -8.10 -0.53 -5.22
N VAL A 49 -7.70 0.73 -5.27
CA VAL A 49 -7.43 1.53 -4.07
C VAL A 49 -8.80 2.01 -3.60
N SER A 50 -9.43 1.26 -2.70
CA SER A 50 -10.74 1.53 -2.07
C SER A 50 -11.12 3.02 -1.99
N PRO A 51 -12.42 3.37 -2.02
CA PRO A 51 -12.91 4.77 -2.04
C PRO A 51 -12.49 5.68 -0.86
N GLY A 52 -11.62 5.21 0.04
CA GLY A 52 -11.13 5.94 1.22
C GLY A 52 -9.72 6.54 1.12
N HIS A 53 -8.86 6.19 0.16
CA HIS A 53 -7.44 6.60 0.21
C HIS A 53 -7.14 7.90 -0.56
N ALA A 54 -7.89 8.96 -0.26
CA ALA A 54 -7.43 10.31 -0.51
C ALA A 54 -7.06 10.96 0.84
N GLY A 55 -5.85 10.65 1.34
CA GLY A 55 -5.20 11.45 2.37
C GLY A 55 -4.74 10.70 3.63
N PHE A 56 -5.47 9.70 4.11
CA PHE A 56 -5.16 9.02 5.38
C PHE A 56 -5.17 7.50 5.23
N ASP A 57 -4.20 6.84 5.85
CA ASP A 57 -4.16 5.39 6.01
C ASP A 57 -4.85 4.99 7.32
N LEU A 58 -5.64 3.91 7.27
CA LEU A 58 -6.31 3.37 8.44
C LEU A 58 -5.27 2.67 9.32
N LEU A 59 -5.03 3.22 10.51
CA LEU A 59 -4.26 2.53 11.54
C LEU A 59 -5.19 1.57 12.29
N GLU A 60 -5.04 0.26 12.05
CA GLU A 60 -5.75 -0.75 12.83
C GLU A 60 -5.18 -0.81 14.26
N ILE A 61 -5.76 -0.02 15.16
CA ILE A 61 -5.51 -0.12 16.59
C ILE A 61 -6.27 -1.35 17.08
N SER A 62 -5.59 -2.48 17.19
CA SER A 62 -6.11 -3.65 17.92
C SER A 62 -6.03 -3.34 19.42
N PRO A 63 -7.15 -3.11 20.13
CA PRO A 63 -7.10 -2.96 21.57
C PRO A 63 -6.70 -4.31 22.16
N ARG A 64 -5.45 -4.43 22.64
CA ARG A 64 -5.03 -5.56 23.50
C ARG A 64 -5.64 -5.34 24.89
N THR A 65 -6.95 -5.49 25.00
CA THR A 65 -7.68 -5.37 26.27
C THR A 65 -7.24 -6.51 27.21
N GLY A 66 -6.48 -6.16 28.26
CA GLY A 66 -6.24 -7.04 29.41
C GLY A 66 -4.86 -7.70 29.52
N GLN A 67 -3.89 -7.39 28.66
CA GLN A 67 -2.51 -7.88 28.84
C GLN A 67 -1.64 -6.78 29.46
N ASN A 68 -1.07 -7.01 30.64
CA ASN A 68 0.01 -6.16 31.14
C ASN A 68 1.24 -6.35 30.25
N PRO A 69 1.99 -5.29 29.91
CA PRO A 69 3.22 -5.43 29.16
C PRO A 69 4.24 -6.24 29.98
N ALA A 70 4.95 -7.15 29.32
CA ALA A 70 6.06 -7.90 29.87
C ALA A 70 7.27 -7.00 30.18
N ALA A 71 7.45 -5.92 29.43
CA ALA A 71 8.47 -4.89 29.68
C ALA A 71 8.01 -3.52 29.17
N ARG A 72 8.51 -2.46 29.81
CA ARG A 72 8.27 -1.07 29.42
C ARG A 72 9.57 -0.26 29.47
N ILE A 73 9.87 0.50 28.42
CA ILE A 73 10.99 1.43 28.36
C ILE A 73 10.44 2.85 28.27
N CYS A 74 10.86 3.71 29.20
CA CYS A 74 10.46 5.12 29.26
C CYS A 74 11.67 5.99 28.92
N TYR A 75 11.59 6.78 27.85
CA TYR A 75 12.66 7.70 27.44
C TYR A 75 12.46 9.11 28.03
N PRO A 76 13.53 9.89 28.23
CA PRO A 76 13.43 11.28 28.67
C PRO A 76 12.63 12.18 27.72
N SER A 77 12.54 11.81 26.44
CA SER A 77 11.71 12.49 25.43
C SER A 77 10.20 12.34 25.65
N GLY A 78 9.78 11.45 26.56
CA GLY A 78 8.37 11.11 26.78
C GLY A 78 7.87 9.95 25.91
N VAL A 79 8.71 9.40 25.03
CA VAL A 79 8.38 8.17 24.29
C VAL A 79 8.35 6.98 25.26
N VAL A 80 7.37 6.10 25.06
CA VAL A 80 7.20 4.87 25.83
C VAL A 80 7.09 3.70 24.87
N LEU A 81 7.95 2.70 25.06
CA LEU A 81 7.85 1.41 24.36
C LEU A 81 7.31 0.36 25.32
N GLU A 82 6.28 -0.36 24.89
CA GLU A 82 5.65 -1.45 25.64
C GLU A 82 5.77 -2.77 24.87
N PHE A 83 6.27 -3.80 25.53
CA PHE A 83 6.46 -5.13 24.96
C PHE A 83 5.43 -6.09 25.58
N TYR A 84 4.61 -6.73 24.76
CA TYR A 84 3.55 -7.65 25.20
C TYR A 84 3.97 -9.13 25.11
N GLY A 85 5.25 -9.38 24.83
CA GLY A 85 5.96 -10.64 24.97
C GLY A 85 7.39 -10.37 25.43
N LEU A 86 8.16 -11.39 25.82
CA LEU A 86 9.55 -11.22 26.24
C LEU A 86 10.39 -10.75 25.05
N PRO A 87 10.93 -9.51 25.07
CA PRO A 87 11.78 -9.02 24.00
C PRO A 87 13.16 -9.68 24.06
N ASP A 88 13.79 -9.86 22.89
CA ASP A 88 15.17 -10.32 22.81
C ASP A 88 16.11 -9.33 23.50
N PRO A 89 16.96 -9.76 24.46
CA PRO A 89 17.94 -8.89 25.11
C PRO A 89 18.87 -8.14 24.15
N ALA A 90 19.17 -8.70 22.97
CA ALA A 90 19.97 -8.02 21.95
C ALA A 90 19.26 -6.77 21.40
N ILE A 91 17.94 -6.85 21.21
CA ILE A 91 17.11 -5.73 20.76
C ILE A 91 17.01 -4.67 21.86
N LEU A 92 16.86 -5.07 23.12
CA LEU A 92 16.79 -4.14 24.25
C LEU A 92 18.05 -3.27 24.37
N ARG A 93 19.24 -3.84 24.11
CA ARG A 93 20.49 -3.07 24.12
C ARG A 93 20.50 -1.96 23.08
N GLN A 94 20.11 -2.27 21.84
CA GLN A 94 20.06 -1.28 20.76
C GLN A 94 19.07 -0.14 21.03
N LEU A 95 18.05 -0.39 21.85
CA LEU A 95 17.04 0.59 22.21
C LEU A 95 17.43 1.45 23.42
N THR A 96 18.51 1.13 24.12
CA THR A 96 18.93 1.83 25.35
C THR A 96 20.31 2.49 25.24
N GLU A 97 21.02 2.28 24.13
CA GLU A 97 22.30 2.90 23.78
C GLU A 97 22.16 4.13 22.88
#